data_AF-A0A9N9WH92-F1
#
_entry.id   AF-A0A9N9WH92-F1
#
_cell.length_a   1.000
_cell.length_b   1.000
_cell.length_c   1.000
_cell.angle_alpha   90.00
_cell.angle_beta   90.00
_cell.angle_gamma   90.00
#
_symmetry.space_group_name_H-M   'P 1'
#
loop_
_entity.id
_entity.type
_entity.pdbx_description
1 polymer ?
#
loop_
_entity_poly.entity_id
_entity_poly.type
_entity_poly.pdbx_seq_one_letter_code
_entity_poly.pdbx_strand_id
1 'polypeptide(L)'
;MNENKANSEKELLVAIKDLLKKSGHLNKLQAEMRAKVTEVLQEKQLSSHDDKNADVPIATDEVLLVNELVREYLEWNGYLYTASVLASEAALPKDKKCRTDLCTEVGVRDDEKSAALPLLSNIVAAYTERIKRKINRSRKD
;
A
#
# COMPACT_ATOMS: atom_id res chain seq x y z
N MET A 1 -6.46 -28.00 -42.05
CA MET A 1 -6.28 -28.62 -40.71
C MET A 1 -5.40 -27.80 -39.75
N ASN A 2 -4.49 -26.91 -40.20
CA ASN A 2 -3.61 -26.13 -39.30
C ASN A 2 -4.28 -24.93 -38.59
N GLU A 3 -5.29 -24.29 -39.20
CA GLU A 3 -5.93 -23.10 -38.63
C GLU A 3 -6.70 -23.39 -37.32
N ASN A 4 -7.43 -24.50 -37.27
CA ASN A 4 -8.15 -24.91 -36.05
C ASN A 4 -7.21 -25.27 -34.90
N LYS A 5 -6.02 -25.80 -35.20
CA LYS A 5 -4.99 -26.11 -34.19
C LYS A 5 -4.37 -24.83 -33.61
N ALA A 6 -4.08 -23.85 -34.46
CA ALA A 6 -3.54 -22.55 -34.04
C ALA A 6 -4.56 -21.72 -33.23
N ASN A 7 -5.86 -21.83 -33.53
CA ASN A 7 -6.91 -21.20 -32.70
C ASN A 7 -7.03 -21.87 -31.33
N SER A 8 -6.92 -23.21 -31.25
CA SER A 8 -6.93 -23.94 -29.98
C SER A 8 -5.72 -23.62 -29.10
N GLU A 9 -4.53 -23.46 -29.67
CA GLU A 9 -3.33 -23.04 -28.93
C GLU A 9 -3.45 -21.62 -28.36
N LYS A 10 -4.05 -20.69 -29.12
CA LYS A 10 -4.34 -19.33 -28.63
C LYS A 10 -5.38 -19.34 -27.52
N GLU A 11 -6.45 -20.11 -27.66
CA GLU A 11 -7.47 -20.26 -26.63
C GLU A 11 -6.89 -20.85 -25.34
N LEU A 12 -6.01 -21.85 -25.45
CA LEU A 12 -5.30 -22.42 -24.31
C LEU A 12 -4.40 -21.38 -23.62
N LEU A 13 -3.65 -20.59 -24.39
CA LEU A 13 -2.83 -19.49 -23.85
C LEU A 13 -3.67 -18.45 -23.11
N VAL A 14 -4.84 -18.07 -23.65
CA VAL A 14 -5.78 -17.16 -23.00
C VAL A 14 -6.29 -17.77 -21.70
N ALA A 15 -6.70 -19.04 -21.71
CA ALA A 15 -7.18 -19.74 -20.52
C ALA A 15 -6.10 -19.83 -19.42
N ILE A 16 -4.85 -20.13 -19.77
CA ILE A 16 -3.72 -20.15 -18.83
C ILE A 16 -3.48 -18.76 -18.25
N LYS A 17 -3.48 -17.72 -19.09
CA LYS A 17 -3.32 -16.32 -18.64
C LYS A 17 -4.41 -15.92 -17.66
N ASP A 18 -5.66 -16.28 -17.93
CA ASP A 18 -6.78 -15.98 -17.05
C ASP A 18 -6.75 -16.80 -15.75
N LEU A 19 -6.27 -18.03 -15.78
CA LEU A 19 -6.02 -18.83 -14.57
C LEU A 19 -4.91 -18.19 -13.70
N LEU A 20 -3.81 -17.74 -14.31
CA LEU A 20 -2.72 -17.04 -13.62
C LEU A 20 -3.17 -15.69 -13.03
N LYS A 21 -4.09 -14.99 -13.71
CA LYS A 21 -4.74 -13.79 -13.15
C LYS A 21 -5.63 -14.13 -11.96
N LYS A 22 -6.52 -15.12 -12.11
CA LYS A 22 -7.46 -15.53 -11.05
C LYS A 22 -6.75 -16.04 -9.80
N SER A 23 -5.63 -16.75 -9.97
CA SER A 23 -4.78 -17.19 -8.85
C SER A 23 -3.91 -16.08 -8.26
N GLY A 24 -3.91 -14.87 -8.83
CA GLY A 24 -3.13 -13.73 -8.35
C GLY A 24 -1.64 -13.74 -8.73
N HIS A 25 -1.11 -14.82 -9.30
CA HIS A 25 0.31 -14.92 -9.69
C HIS A 25 0.70 -13.89 -10.76
N LEU A 26 -0.17 -13.66 -11.75
CA LEU A 26 0.13 -12.64 -12.78
C LEU A 26 0.14 -11.23 -12.19
N ASN A 27 -0.78 -10.94 -11.26
CA ASN A 27 -0.86 -9.64 -10.60
C ASN A 27 0.37 -9.39 -9.71
N LYS A 28 0.86 -10.43 -9.02
CA LYS A 28 2.11 -10.39 -8.27
C LYS A 28 3.29 -10.00 -9.16
N LEU A 29 3.48 -10.71 -10.28
CA LEU A 29 4.59 -10.45 -11.19
C LEU A 29 4.51 -9.04 -11.79
N GLN A 30 3.30 -8.58 -12.13
CA GLN A 30 3.08 -7.22 -12.62
C GLN A 30 3.39 -6.17 -11.55
N ALA A 31 3.00 -6.41 -10.30
CA ALA A 31 3.30 -5.54 -9.17
C ALA A 31 4.81 -5.45 -8.90
N GLU A 32 5.51 -6.59 -8.90
CA GLU A 32 6.97 -6.65 -8.75
C GLU A 32 7.69 -5.93 -9.89
N MET A 33 7.23 -6.12 -11.14
CA MET A 33 7.77 -5.41 -12.30
C MET A 33 7.56 -3.89 -12.17
N ARG A 34 6.34 -3.45 -11.80
CA ARG A 34 6.04 -2.03 -11.58
C ARG A 34 6.92 -1.43 -10.49
N ALA A 35 7.02 -2.11 -9.35
CA ALA A 35 7.88 -1.71 -8.24
C ALA A 35 9.33 -1.51 -8.70
N LYS A 36 9.88 -2.47 -9.46
CA LYS A 36 11.25 -2.38 -9.99
C LYS A 36 11.46 -1.27 -11.01
N VAL A 37 10.50 -1.05 -11.91
CA VAL A 37 10.57 0.05 -12.87
C VAL A 37 10.56 1.39 -12.14
N THR A 38 9.70 1.55 -11.14
CA THR A 38 9.62 2.77 -10.33
C THR A 38 10.92 3.03 -9.56
N GLU A 39 11.49 2.01 -8.92
CA GLU A 39 12.79 2.11 -8.20
C GLU A 39 13.88 2.64 -9.14
N VAL A 40 14.03 2.04 -10.34
CA VAL A 40 15.03 2.46 -11.33
C VAL A 40 14.79 3.88 -11.85
N LEU A 41 13.52 4.27 -12.05
CA LEU A 41 13.19 5.62 -12.50
C LEU A 41 13.51 6.66 -11.42
N GLN A 42 13.23 6.37 -10.16
CA GLN A 42 13.59 7.24 -9.03
C GLN A 42 15.11 7.38 -8.87
N GLU A 43 15.87 6.27 -8.94
CA GLU A 43 17.34 6.31 -8.90
C GLU A 43 17.92 7.20 -10.00
N LYS A 44 17.40 7.08 -11.22
CA LYS A 44 17.82 7.93 -12.35
C LYS A 44 17.54 9.41 -12.11
N GLN A 45 16.34 9.74 -11.61
CA GLN A 45 15.95 11.13 -11.29
C GLN A 45 16.87 11.74 -10.23
N LEU A 46 17.26 10.95 -9.21
CA LEU A 46 18.19 11.38 -8.17
C LEU A 46 19.62 11.54 -8.68
N SER A 47 20.06 10.70 -9.62
CA SER A 47 21.41 10.74 -10.21
C SER A 47 21.60 11.84 -11.27
N SER A 48 20.52 12.35 -11.88
CA SER A 48 20.57 13.40 -12.92
C SER A 48 20.53 14.83 -12.37
N HIS A 49 20.71 15.00 -11.06
CA HIS A 49 20.45 16.25 -10.36
C HIS A 49 21.61 17.28 -10.42
N ASP A 50 22.30 17.39 -11.55
CA ASP A 50 23.15 18.55 -11.86
C ASP A 50 22.33 19.73 -12.43
N ASP A 51 21.11 19.48 -12.94
CA ASP A 51 20.24 20.54 -13.47
C ASP A 51 18.86 20.53 -12.78
N LYS A 52 18.69 21.55 -11.93
CA LYS A 52 17.47 22.25 -11.52
C LYS A 52 16.13 21.69 -12.04
N ASN A 53 15.24 21.35 -11.09
CA ASN A 53 13.81 21.02 -11.21
C ASN A 53 13.44 19.56 -11.48
N ALA A 54 13.25 18.80 -10.40
CA ALA A 54 12.09 17.92 -10.29
C ALA A 54 11.57 18.03 -8.85
N ASP A 55 10.48 18.77 -8.71
CA ASP A 55 9.75 19.12 -7.50
C ASP A 55 9.03 17.89 -6.90
N VAL A 56 9.75 16.77 -6.69
CA VAL A 56 9.21 15.64 -5.93
C VAL A 56 9.23 16.09 -4.47
N PRO A 57 8.06 16.33 -3.85
CA PRO A 57 8.04 16.78 -2.47
C PRO A 57 8.71 15.70 -1.62
N ILE A 58 9.77 16.09 -0.90
CA ILE A 58 10.35 15.21 0.11
C ILE A 58 9.22 14.90 1.08
N ALA A 59 8.88 13.61 1.23
CA ALA A 59 7.83 13.20 2.13
C ALA A 59 8.19 13.66 3.54
N THR A 60 7.34 14.48 4.15
CA THR A 60 7.50 14.88 5.54
C THR A 60 7.30 13.68 6.46
N ASP A 61 7.78 13.76 7.70
CA ASP A 61 7.60 12.69 8.69
C ASP A 61 6.12 12.30 8.87
N GLU A 62 5.21 13.27 8.79
CA GLU A 62 3.76 13.02 8.82
C GLU A 62 3.28 12.20 7.63
N VAL A 63 3.75 12.49 6.42
CA VAL A 63 3.40 11.74 5.21
C VAL A 63 3.97 10.32 5.27
N LEU A 64 5.23 10.18 5.75
CA LEU A 64 5.85 8.87 5.95
C LEU A 64 5.07 8.04 6.97
N LEU A 65 4.64 8.63 8.08
CA LEU A 65 3.79 7.98 9.07
C LEU A 65 2.46 7.52 8.47
N VAL A 66 1.79 8.37 7.69
CA VAL A 66 0.54 7.98 7.01
C VAL A 66 0.77 6.83 6.05
N ASN A 67 1.84 6.88 5.24
CA ASN A 67 2.17 5.81 4.30
C ASN A 67 2.48 4.49 5.01
N GLU A 68 3.17 4.54 6.15
CA GLU A 68 3.45 3.39 7.01
C GLU A 68 2.17 2.79 7.61
N LEU A 69 1.23 3.63 8.06
CA LEU A 69 -0.10 3.20 8.53
C LEU A 69 -0.95 2.56 7.41
N VAL A 70 -0.89 3.13 6.21
CA VAL A 70 -1.56 2.57 5.02
C VAL A 70 -0.95 1.22 4.67
N ARG A 71 0.38 1.10 4.67
CA ARG A 71 1.07 -0.16 4.42
C ARG A 71 0.71 -1.23 5.45
N GLU A 72 0.68 -0.90 6.74
CA GLU A 72 0.20 -1.80 7.80
C GLU A 72 -1.23 -2.28 7.53
N TYR A 73 -2.13 -1.36 7.18
CA TYR A 73 -3.51 -1.68 6.83
C TYR A 73 -3.60 -2.64 5.62
N LEU A 74 -2.85 -2.36 4.56
CA LEU A 74 -2.83 -3.20 3.35
C LEU A 74 -2.32 -4.60 3.68
N GLU A 75 -1.24 -4.71 4.46
CA GLU A 75 -0.65 -6.00 4.84
C GLU A 75 -1.56 -6.80 5.75
N TRP A 76 -2.17 -6.16 6.75
CA TRP A 76 -3.12 -6.79 7.65
C TRP A 76 -4.31 -7.39 6.89
N ASN A 77 -4.82 -6.70 5.87
CA ASN A 77 -5.92 -7.18 5.02
C ASN A 77 -5.48 -8.16 3.92
N GLY A 78 -4.18 -8.48 3.81
CA GLY A 78 -3.65 -9.40 2.81
C GLY A 78 -3.45 -8.80 1.41
N TYR A 79 -3.48 -7.47 1.27
CA TYR A 79 -3.24 -6.76 0.00
C TYR A 79 -1.74 -6.59 -0.30
N LEU A 80 -1.00 -7.70 -0.23
CA LEU A 80 0.47 -7.71 -0.24
C LEU A 80 1.09 -7.10 -1.51
N TYR A 81 0.46 -7.32 -2.67
CA TYR A 81 0.96 -6.76 -3.94
C TYR A 81 0.80 -5.25 -4.00
N THR A 82 -0.32 -4.73 -3.50
CA THR A 82 -0.57 -3.29 -3.40
C THR A 82 0.40 -2.65 -2.41
N ALA A 83 0.65 -3.30 -1.27
CA ALA A 83 1.62 -2.83 -0.29
C ALA A 83 3.04 -2.73 -0.87
N SER A 84 3.46 -3.72 -1.67
CA SER A 84 4.77 -3.71 -2.34
C SER A 84 4.91 -2.56 -3.35
N VAL A 85 3.85 -2.29 -4.12
CA VAL A 85 3.85 -1.19 -5.09
C VAL A 85 3.87 0.15 -4.36
N LEU A 86 3.03 0.32 -3.33
CA LEU A 86 3.01 1.52 -2.50
C LEU A 86 4.39 1.82 -1.89
N ALA A 87 5.05 0.81 -1.32
CA ALA A 87 6.36 1.00 -0.70
C ALA A 87 7.42 1.50 -1.69
N SER A 88 7.34 1.05 -2.95
CA SER A 88 8.26 1.50 -3.99
C SER A 88 7.89 2.90 -4.52
N GLU A 89 6.60 3.14 -4.76
CA GLU A 89 6.10 4.43 -5.27
C GLU A 89 6.29 5.56 -4.26
N ALA A 90 6.09 5.30 -2.98
CA ALA A 90 6.25 6.27 -1.89
C ALA A 90 7.69 6.36 -1.36
N ALA A 91 8.64 5.63 -1.95
CA ALA A 91 10.03 5.53 -1.48
C ALA A 91 10.12 5.21 0.03
N LEU A 92 9.25 4.32 0.52
CA LEU A 92 9.23 3.94 1.92
C LEU A 92 10.53 3.20 2.28
N PRO A 93 11.00 3.32 3.53
CA PRO A 93 12.11 2.51 4.02
C PRO A 93 11.85 1.02 3.80
N LYS A 94 12.90 0.29 3.38
CA LYS A 94 12.85 -1.17 3.24
C LYS A 94 12.56 -1.84 4.58
N ASP A 95 13.12 -1.29 5.65
CA ASP A 95 12.85 -1.72 7.01
C ASP A 95 11.50 -1.21 7.47
N LYS A 96 10.63 -2.15 7.82
CA LYS A 96 9.27 -1.83 8.20
C LYS A 96 9.23 -1.34 9.66
N LYS A 97 8.54 -0.23 9.94
CA LYS A 97 8.24 0.13 11.33
C LYS A 97 7.40 -0.98 11.95
N CYS A 98 7.77 -1.41 13.16
CA CYS A 98 6.97 -2.39 13.85
C CYS A 98 5.71 -1.72 14.43
N ARG A 99 4.66 -2.52 14.66
CA ARG A 99 3.36 -1.99 15.11
C ARG A 99 3.47 -1.22 16.43
N THR A 100 4.35 -1.64 17.33
CA THR A 100 4.60 -0.94 18.61
C THR A 100 5.22 0.44 18.40
N ASP A 101 6.09 0.62 17.41
CA ASP A 101 6.66 1.92 17.08
C ASP A 101 5.58 2.84 16.52
N LEU A 102 4.77 2.35 15.59
CA LEU A 102 3.65 3.09 15.02
C LEU A 102 2.66 3.53 16.10
N CYS A 103 2.29 2.63 17.01
CA CYS A 103 1.41 2.95 18.15
C CYS A 103 1.97 4.07 19.02
N THR A 104 3.29 4.04 19.27
CA THR A 104 3.98 5.09 20.04
C THR A 104 3.92 6.44 19.32
N GLU A 105 4.18 6.44 18.02
CA GLU A 105 4.20 7.64 17.17
C GLU A 105 2.80 8.27 17.02
N VAL A 106 1.75 7.47 16.91
CA VAL A 106 0.36 7.96 16.83
C VAL A 106 -0.27 8.23 18.20
N GLY A 107 0.40 7.87 19.30
CA GLY A 107 -0.12 8.04 20.66
C GLY A 107 -1.32 7.15 20.99
N VAL A 108 -1.37 5.94 20.42
CA VAL A 108 -2.45 4.96 20.66
C VAL A 108 -1.88 3.76 21.42
N ARG A 109 -2.65 3.22 22.37
CA ARG A 109 -2.28 2.00 23.09
C ARG A 109 -2.81 0.79 22.33
N ASP A 110 -1.94 -0.18 22.06
CA ASP A 110 -2.32 -1.48 21.48
C ASP A 110 -2.70 -2.42 22.63
N ASP A 111 -4.00 -2.58 22.89
CA ASP A 111 -4.52 -3.61 23.80
C ASP A 111 -5.04 -4.83 23.01
N GLU A 112 -5.38 -5.94 23.69
CA GLU A 112 -5.82 -7.18 23.02
C GLU A 112 -6.99 -6.98 22.05
N LYS A 113 -7.89 -6.02 22.33
CA LYS A 113 -9.02 -5.72 21.45
C LYS A 113 -8.60 -4.89 20.24
N SER A 114 -7.66 -3.97 20.45
CA SER A 114 -7.09 -3.11 19.41
C SER A 114 -6.20 -3.90 18.45
N ALA A 115 -5.49 -4.91 18.94
CA ALA A 115 -4.64 -5.79 18.14
C ALA A 115 -5.43 -6.62 17.09
N ALA A 116 -6.74 -6.80 17.31
CA ALA A 116 -7.61 -7.56 16.41
C ALA A 116 -8.00 -6.79 15.13
N LEU A 117 -7.56 -5.54 14.96
CA LEU A 117 -7.84 -4.70 13.79
C LEU A 117 -6.55 -3.97 13.33
N PRO A 118 -6.49 -3.54 12.05
CA PRO A 118 -5.43 -2.63 11.61
C PRO A 118 -5.36 -1.37 12.45
N LEU A 119 -4.16 -0.87 12.68
CA LEU A 119 -3.94 0.32 13.52
C LEU A 119 -4.67 1.54 12.94
N LEU A 120 -4.63 1.69 11.61
CA LEU A 120 -5.34 2.76 10.90
C LEU A 120 -6.85 2.73 11.20
N SER A 121 -7.46 1.54 11.25
CA SER A 121 -8.88 1.38 11.58
C SER A 121 -9.20 1.80 13.01
N ASN A 122 -8.32 1.47 13.96
CA ASN A 122 -8.48 1.91 15.36
C ASN A 122 -8.40 3.42 15.50
N ILE A 123 -7.47 4.07 14.80
CA ILE A 123 -7.32 5.53 14.80
C ILE A 123 -8.60 6.19 14.27
N VAL A 124 -9.12 5.72 13.13
CA VAL A 124 -10.34 6.25 12.53
C VAL A 124 -11.54 6.06 13.45
N ALA A 125 -11.67 4.90 14.08
CA ALA A 125 -12.75 4.62 15.03
C ALA A 125 -12.68 5.56 16.25
N ALA A 126 -11.49 5.72 16.84
CA ALA A 126 -11.27 6.59 17.99
C ALA A 126 -11.60 8.06 17.66
N TYR A 127 -11.16 8.55 16.50
CA TYR A 127 -11.45 9.90 16.03
C TYR A 127 -12.94 10.13 15.78
N THR A 128 -13.59 9.17 15.09
CA THR A 128 -15.03 9.22 14.80
C THR A 128 -15.87 9.25 16.08
N GLU A 129 -15.55 8.41 17.07
CA GLU A 129 -16.24 8.41 18.35
C GLU A 129 -16.04 9.72 19.13
N ARG A 130 -14.84 10.31 19.06
CA ARG A 130 -14.58 11.63 19.66
C ARG A 130 -15.42 12.73 19.02
N ILE A 131 -15.58 12.73 17.69
CA ILE A 131 -16.43 13.69 16.97
C ILE A 131 -17.90 13.52 17.38
N LYS A 132 -18.42 12.30 17.35
CA LYS A 132 -19.82 12.02 17.73
C LYS A 132 -20.12 12.53 19.15
N ARG A 133 -19.21 12.31 20.11
CA ARG A 133 -19.36 12.82 21.48
C ARG A 133 -19.39 14.35 21.55
N LYS A 134 -18.56 15.04 20.76
CA LYS A 134 -18.56 16.51 20.69
C LYS A 134 -19.90 17.03 20.15
N ILE A 135 -20.38 16.46 19.04
CA ILE A 135 -21.66 16.84 18.42
C ILE A 135 -22.84 16.59 19.38
N ASN A 136 -22.83 15.47 20.10
CA ASN A 136 -23.89 15.15 21.06
C ASN A 136 -23.89 16.08 22.28
N ARG A 137 -22.73 16.60 22.69
CA ARG A 137 -22.64 17.60 23.77
C ARG A 137 -23.17 18.96 23.30
N SER A 138 -22.77 19.43 22.12
CA SER A 138 -23.24 20.71 21.58
C SER A 138 -24.72 20.74 21.19
N ARG A 139 -25.42 19.60 21.17
CA ARG A 139 -26.87 19.50 20.97
C ARG A 139 -27.67 19.48 22.28
N LYS A 140 -27.00 19.30 23.41
CA LYS A 140 -27.60 19.29 24.76
C LYS A 140 -27.52 20.65 25.45
N ASP A 141 -26.64 21.52 24.99
CA ASP A 141 -26.53 22.93 25.35
C ASP A 141 -27.41 23.78 24.41
#